data_AF-A0A1H7B421-F1
#
_entry.id   AF-A0A1H7B421-F1
#
_cell.length_a   1.000
_cell.length_b   1.000
_cell.length_c   1.000
_cell.angle_alpha   90.00
_cell.angle_beta   90.00
_cell.angle_gamma   90.00
#
_symmetry.space_group_name_H-M   'P 1'
#
loop_
_entity.id
_entity.type
_entity.pdbx_description
1 polymer ?
#
loop_
_entity_poly.entity_id
_entity_poly.type
_entity_poly.pdbx_seq_one_letter_code
_entity_poly.pdbx_strand_id
1 'polypeptide(L)'
;MNLIKKLFAGLALFVGVSACTTTNSIPFTNYTVFTEDLRRDLESAGIPLSKVQFFNDKAITIRREVSDPNDIKVNPEGQISISNGKSIQTINVRPFTPGVSLGSASGTINVSWDDTQQDKKGMQFNLSGQNYFLDVLPNNKFSYKERTFDLQAGNGSRLFVNKDLLKQVNNQRETLKGRKVGQ
;
A
#
# COMPACT_ATOMS: atom_id res chain seq x y z
N MET A 1 -6.76 -67.90 -37.94
CA MET A 1 -5.96 -67.12 -36.96
C MET A 1 -5.76 -65.74 -37.56
N ASN A 2 -6.22 -64.59 -37.06
CA ASN A 2 -7.00 -64.13 -35.90
C ASN A 2 -7.68 -62.83 -36.41
N LEU A 3 -9.00 -62.68 -36.35
CA LEU A 3 -9.81 -62.21 -35.23
C LEU A 3 -9.58 -60.73 -34.82
N ILE A 4 -10.42 -59.88 -35.40
CA ILE A 4 -11.13 -58.71 -34.86
C ILE A 4 -10.80 -58.30 -33.41
N LYS A 5 -10.34 -57.04 -33.21
CA LYS A 5 -10.63 -56.16 -32.06
C LYS A 5 -10.56 -54.69 -32.53
N LYS A 6 -11.68 -54.08 -32.96
CA LYS A 6 -12.56 -53.17 -32.20
C LYS A 6 -11.87 -52.02 -31.41
N LEU A 7 -12.21 -50.80 -31.86
CA LEU A 7 -12.55 -49.57 -31.13
C LEU A 7 -11.69 -49.10 -29.95
N PHE A 8 -11.06 -47.94 -30.13
CA PHE A 8 -10.92 -46.89 -29.11
C PHE A 8 -11.22 -45.56 -29.83
N ALA A 9 -12.38 -44.95 -29.59
CA ALA A 9 -12.55 -43.77 -28.73
C ALA A 9 -11.63 -42.60 -29.15
N GLY A 10 -12.06 -41.49 -29.74
CA GLY A 10 -13.33 -40.80 -29.61
C GLY A 10 -13.24 -39.73 -28.50
N LEU A 11 -12.89 -38.51 -28.91
CA LEU A 11 -13.28 -37.20 -28.33
C LEU A 11 -12.42 -36.54 -27.21
N ALA A 12 -12.10 -35.27 -27.47
CA ALA A 12 -11.91 -34.14 -26.53
C ALA A 12 -10.62 -34.12 -25.66
N LEU A 13 -9.95 -33.00 -25.38
CA LEU A 13 -10.37 -31.59 -25.29
C LEU A 13 -9.12 -30.69 -25.40
N PHE A 14 -9.24 -29.61 -26.17
CA PHE A 14 -8.35 -28.45 -26.13
C PHE A 14 -8.34 -27.86 -24.72
N VAL A 15 -7.19 -27.86 -24.05
CA VAL A 15 -6.96 -26.96 -22.89
C VAL A 15 -6.04 -25.85 -23.36
N GLY A 16 -6.66 -24.85 -23.98
CA GLY A 16 -6.04 -23.54 -24.15
C GLY A 16 -5.89 -22.91 -22.77
N VAL A 17 -4.67 -22.90 -22.25
CA VAL A 17 -4.30 -22.05 -21.12
C VAL A 17 -4.27 -20.61 -21.62
N SER A 18 -5.47 -20.00 -21.71
CA SER A 18 -5.59 -18.55 -21.68
C SER A 18 -5.21 -18.11 -20.27
N ALA A 19 -3.92 -17.85 -20.07
CA ALA A 19 -3.46 -17.05 -18.96
C ALA A 19 -4.04 -15.64 -19.14
N CYS A 20 -5.21 -15.40 -18.55
CA CYS A 20 -5.68 -14.04 -18.30
C CYS A 20 -4.71 -13.40 -17.31
N THR A 21 -3.64 -12.78 -17.80
CA THR A 21 -2.96 -11.73 -17.06
C THR A 21 -3.90 -10.54 -17.02
N THR A 22 -4.80 -10.51 -16.02
CA THR A 22 -5.55 -9.31 -15.71
C THR A 22 -4.54 -8.27 -15.23
N THR A 23 -4.05 -7.46 -16.16
CA THR A 23 -3.49 -6.15 -15.82
C THR A 23 -4.64 -5.38 -15.18
N ASN A 24 -4.74 -5.44 -13.85
CA ASN A 24 -5.58 -4.53 -13.08
C ASN A 24 -5.01 -3.12 -13.30
N SER A 25 -5.41 -2.47 -14.39
CA SER A 25 -5.21 -1.05 -14.59
C SER A 25 -6.06 -0.37 -13.53
N ILE A 26 -5.44 0.03 -12.43
CA ILE A 26 -6.11 0.76 -11.36
C ILE A 26 -6.59 2.08 -11.98
N PRO A 27 -7.91 2.30 -12.09
CA PRO A 27 -8.41 3.54 -12.66
C PRO A 27 -8.10 4.66 -11.66
N PHE A 28 -7.16 5.54 -12.04
CA PHE A 28 -6.80 6.75 -11.28
C PHE A 28 -7.99 7.69 -11.04
N THR A 29 -9.15 7.42 -11.66
CA THR A 29 -10.38 8.22 -11.51
C THR A 29 -10.94 8.23 -10.10
N ASN A 30 -10.67 7.20 -9.28
CA ASN A 30 -11.28 7.04 -7.95
C ASN A 30 -10.38 7.51 -6.78
N TYR A 31 -9.16 7.94 -7.06
CA TYR A 31 -8.20 8.37 -6.03
C TYR A 31 -7.90 9.86 -6.15
N THR A 32 -7.60 10.49 -5.02
CA THR A 32 -7.09 11.86 -4.96
C THR A 32 -5.86 11.91 -4.05
N VAL A 33 -4.98 12.87 -4.30
CA VAL A 33 -3.83 13.12 -3.42
C VAL A 33 -4.35 13.49 -2.04
N PHE A 34 -3.76 12.90 -1.01
CA PHE A 34 -4.00 13.28 0.37
C PHE A 34 -3.23 14.58 0.67
N THR A 35 -3.98 15.65 0.89
CA THR A 35 -3.43 16.98 1.15
C THR A 35 -3.61 17.39 2.60
N GLU A 36 -2.89 18.43 3.03
CA GLU A 36 -3.07 19.04 4.34
C GLU A 36 -4.50 19.62 4.53
N ASP A 37 -5.09 20.18 3.48
CA ASP A 37 -6.49 20.65 3.55
C ASP A 37 -7.46 19.48 3.79
N LEU A 38 -7.26 18.36 3.10
CA LEU A 38 -8.07 17.17 3.29
C LEU A 38 -7.89 16.58 4.69
N ARG A 39 -6.67 16.60 5.24
CA ARG A 39 -6.43 16.22 6.63
C ARG A 39 -7.27 17.06 7.58
N ARG A 40 -7.23 18.39 7.45
CA ARG A 40 -8.00 19.31 8.29
C ARG A 40 -9.50 19.08 8.16
N ASP A 41 -9.96 18.84 6.93
CA ASP A 41 -11.36 18.52 6.66
C ASP A 41 -11.80 17.23 7.39
N LEU A 42 -11.01 16.16 7.33
CA LEU A 42 -11.28 14.90 8.03
C LEU A 42 -11.27 15.04 9.55
N GLU A 43 -10.26 15.72 10.09
CA GLU A 43 -10.13 15.98 11.52
C GLU A 43 -11.30 16.84 12.02
N SER A 44 -11.72 17.87 11.25
CA SER A 44 -12.90 18.71 11.57
C SER A 44 -14.21 17.92 11.57
N ALA A 45 -14.29 16.87 10.75
CA ALA A 45 -15.43 15.97 10.67
C ALA A 45 -15.40 14.86 11.75
N GLY A 46 -14.36 14.84 12.61
CA GLY A 46 -14.17 13.82 13.63
C GLY A 46 -13.79 12.45 13.07
N ILE A 47 -13.26 12.40 11.84
CA ILE A 47 -12.80 11.17 11.20
C ILE A 47 -11.31 11.01 11.53
N PRO A 48 -10.93 10.06 12.41
CA PRO A 48 -9.53 9.84 12.73
C PRO A 48 -8.77 9.25 11.54
N LEU A 49 -7.53 9.69 11.33
CA LEU A 49 -6.70 9.21 10.22
C LEU A 49 -6.43 7.69 10.26
N SER A 50 -6.53 7.05 11.43
CA SER A 50 -6.45 5.59 11.57
C SER A 50 -7.61 4.84 10.91
N LYS A 51 -8.72 5.52 10.60
CA LYS A 51 -9.86 4.96 9.84
C LYS A 51 -9.79 5.27 8.35
N VAL A 52 -8.78 6.00 7.90
CA VAL A 52 -8.59 6.36 6.50
C VAL A 52 -7.67 5.34 5.85
N GLN A 53 -8.10 4.79 4.71
CA GLN A 53 -7.27 3.95 3.87
C GLN A 53 -6.39 4.83 2.97
N PHE A 54 -5.08 4.71 3.14
CA PHE A 54 -4.08 5.38 2.32
C PHE A 54 -3.57 4.48 1.21
N PHE A 55 -3.02 5.10 0.17
CA PHE A 55 -2.40 4.46 -0.98
C PHE A 55 -1.14 5.22 -1.37
N ASN A 56 -0.09 4.52 -1.80
CA ASN A 56 1.12 5.11 -2.37
C ASN A 56 1.00 5.24 -3.90
N ASP A 57 1.51 6.31 -4.51
CA ASP A 57 1.44 6.48 -5.97
C ASP A 57 2.58 5.82 -6.75
N LYS A 58 3.70 5.54 -6.09
CA LYS A 58 4.90 4.92 -6.67
C LYS A 58 5.29 3.66 -5.93
N ALA A 59 5.93 2.73 -6.62
CA ALA A 59 6.55 1.59 -5.99
C ALA A 59 7.62 2.07 -5.00
N ILE A 60 7.63 1.49 -3.80
CA ILE A 60 8.67 1.73 -2.79
C ILE A 60 9.45 0.44 -2.64
N THR A 61 10.74 0.48 -2.93
CA THR A 61 11.63 -0.67 -2.80
C THR A 61 12.75 -0.29 -1.86
N ILE A 62 12.91 -1.06 -0.78
CA ILE A 62 13.96 -0.88 0.21
C ILE A 62 14.76 -2.17 0.34
N ARG A 63 16.08 -2.06 0.50
CA ARG A 63 17.00 -3.20 0.55
C ARG A 63 17.95 -3.07 1.72
N ARG A 64 18.28 -4.17 2.39
CA ARG A 64 19.41 -4.22 3.32
C ARG A 64 20.21 -5.49 3.13
N GLU A 65 21.51 -5.39 3.40
CA GLU A 65 22.35 -6.56 3.61
C GLU A 65 22.06 -7.13 5.00
N VAL A 66 21.99 -8.46 5.10
CA VAL A 66 21.76 -9.18 6.34
C VAL A 66 22.95 -10.10 6.58
N SER A 67 23.64 -9.85 7.70
CA SER A 67 24.79 -10.63 8.11
C SER A 67 24.40 -11.91 8.86
N ASP A 68 23.30 -11.89 9.62
CA ASP A 68 22.76 -13.05 10.34
C ASP A 68 21.45 -13.54 9.70
N PRO A 69 21.42 -14.74 9.09
CA PRO A 69 20.21 -15.32 8.52
C PRO A 69 19.03 -15.43 9.50
N ASN A 70 19.29 -15.52 10.82
CA ASN A 70 18.25 -15.58 11.85
C ASN A 70 17.58 -14.21 12.13
N ASP A 71 18.22 -13.11 11.70
CA ASP A 71 17.61 -11.78 11.74
C ASP A 71 16.54 -11.60 10.65
N ILE A 72 16.43 -12.57 9.74
CA ILE A 72 15.36 -12.62 8.75
C ILE A 72 14.26 -13.53 9.29
N LYS A 73 13.31 -12.96 10.03
CA LYS A 73 11.98 -13.55 10.08
C LYS A 73 11.44 -13.49 8.66
N VAL A 74 11.27 -14.65 8.03
CA VAL A 74 10.70 -14.81 6.70
C VAL A 74 9.25 -14.31 6.78
N ASN A 75 9.08 -13.01 6.58
CA ASN A 75 7.78 -12.39 6.52
C ASN A 75 7.28 -12.47 5.08
N PRO A 76 5.96 -12.56 4.85
CA PRO A 76 5.36 -12.59 3.51
C PRO A 76 5.75 -11.40 2.59
N GLU A 77 6.25 -10.31 3.17
CA GLU A 77 6.49 -9.02 2.53
C GLU A 77 7.90 -8.86 1.93
N GLY A 78 8.84 -9.72 2.33
CA GLY A 78 10.26 -9.57 2.01
C GLY A 78 10.77 -10.70 1.12
N GLN A 79 11.33 -10.36 -0.03
CA GLN A 79 12.11 -11.32 -0.82
C GLN A 79 13.54 -11.38 -0.26
N ILE A 80 14.03 -12.60 -0.04
CA ILE A 80 15.41 -12.85 0.36
C ILE A 80 16.16 -13.39 -0.84
N SER A 81 17.28 -12.76 -1.19
CA SER A 81 18.19 -13.27 -2.21
C SER A 81 19.61 -13.35 -1.68
N ILE A 82 20.41 -14.28 -2.21
CA ILE A 82 21.84 -14.39 -1.89
C ILE A 82 22.60 -13.69 -3.01
N SER A 83 23.48 -12.76 -2.67
CA SER A 83 24.34 -12.08 -3.62
C SER A 83 25.74 -11.93 -3.02
N ASN A 84 26.77 -12.45 -3.70
CA ASN A 84 28.17 -12.38 -3.27
C ASN A 84 28.42 -12.91 -1.84
N GLY A 85 27.79 -14.03 -1.48
CA GLY A 85 27.92 -14.64 -0.15
C GLY A 85 27.19 -13.90 0.98
N LYS A 86 26.44 -12.84 0.66
CA LYS A 86 25.67 -12.03 1.61
C LYS A 86 24.18 -12.21 1.37
N SER A 87 23.41 -12.34 2.46
CA SER A 87 21.95 -12.39 2.39
C SER A 87 21.40 -10.99 2.21
N ILE A 88 20.46 -10.82 1.30
CA ILE A 88 19.85 -9.53 0.97
C ILE A 88 18.37 -9.62 1.25
N GLN A 89 17.88 -8.74 2.14
CA GLN A 89 16.46 -8.55 2.35
C GLN A 89 15.98 -7.40 1.48
N THR A 90 14.95 -7.66 0.68
CA THR A 90 14.28 -6.65 -0.17
C THR A 90 12.80 -6.60 0.17
N ILE A 91 12.28 -5.42 0.47
CA ILE A 91 10.86 -5.18 0.73
C ILE A 91 10.31 -4.32 -0.42
N ASN A 92 9.19 -4.76 -0.99
CA ASN A 92 8.55 -4.10 -2.13
C ASN A 92 7.11 -3.74 -1.79
N VAL A 93 6.82 -2.44 -1.74
CA VAL A 93 5.46 -1.91 -1.69
C VAL A 93 5.06 -1.51 -3.10
N ARG A 94 4.07 -2.20 -3.67
CA ARG A 94 3.59 -1.89 -5.03
C ARG A 94 2.82 -0.56 -5.03
N PRO A 95 2.73 0.17 -6.15
CA PRO A 95 1.83 1.30 -6.27
C PRO A 95 0.41 0.91 -5.88
N PHE A 96 -0.30 1.81 -5.20
CA PHE A 96 -1.66 1.63 -4.70
C PHE A 96 -1.83 0.42 -3.79
N THR A 97 -0.79 0.08 -3.02
CA THR A 97 -0.96 -0.85 -1.91
C THR A 97 -1.79 -0.15 -0.84
N PRO A 98 -2.86 -0.78 -0.31
CA PRO A 98 -3.63 -0.19 0.78
C PRO A 98 -2.78 -0.17 2.07
N GLY A 99 -2.70 0.99 2.71
CA GLY A 99 -2.02 1.17 3.98
C GLY A 99 -2.85 1.92 5.02
N VAL A 100 -2.52 1.71 6.30
CA VAL A 100 -3.23 2.28 7.44
C VAL A 100 -2.29 3.16 8.24
N SER A 101 -2.79 4.31 8.71
CA SER A 101 -2.03 5.20 9.58
C SER A 101 -1.82 4.56 10.96
N LEU A 102 -0.55 4.39 11.35
CA LEU A 102 -0.14 3.94 12.69
C LEU A 102 0.15 5.09 13.65
N GLY A 103 0.33 6.30 13.12
CA GLY A 103 0.56 7.51 13.90
C GLY A 103 0.59 8.74 13.01
N SER A 104 0.30 9.90 13.59
CA SER A 104 0.40 11.17 12.89
C SER A 104 0.73 12.28 13.87
N ALA A 105 1.46 13.28 13.42
CA ALA A 105 1.68 14.53 14.13
C ALA A 105 1.49 15.70 13.16
N SER A 106 1.69 16.93 13.63
CA SER A 106 1.64 18.10 12.76
C SER A 106 2.68 17.96 11.64
N GLY A 107 2.22 17.96 10.38
CA GLY A 107 3.08 17.82 9.21
C GLY A 107 3.65 16.42 8.97
N THR A 108 3.27 15.40 9.74
CA THR A 108 3.74 14.02 9.52
C THR A 108 2.63 12.99 9.64
N ILE A 109 2.78 11.90 8.89
CA ILE A 109 1.92 10.72 8.98
C ILE A 109 2.74 9.46 8.74
N ASN A 110 2.53 8.44 9.57
CA ASN A 110 3.19 7.16 9.48
C ASN A 110 2.21 6.11 8.97
N VAL A 111 2.48 5.55 7.80
CA VAL A 111 1.58 4.61 7.13
C VAL A 111 2.25 3.24 7.05
N SER A 112 1.59 2.23 7.59
CA SER A 112 1.99 0.83 7.40
C SER A 112 1.34 0.26 6.15
N TRP A 113 2.12 -0.48 5.38
CA TRP A 113 1.69 -1.27 4.22
C TRP A 113 1.75 -2.77 4.51
N ASP A 114 2.03 -3.14 5.76
CA ASP A 114 2.20 -4.50 6.26
C ASP A 114 0.84 -5.08 6.68
N ASP A 115 0.45 -6.20 6.06
CA ASP A 115 -0.81 -6.90 6.34
C ASP A 115 -0.71 -7.90 7.50
N THR A 116 0.51 -8.26 7.90
CA THR A 116 0.82 -9.12 9.05
C THR A 116 0.75 -8.40 10.39
N GLN A 117 0.54 -7.08 10.39
CA GLN A 117 0.50 -6.21 11.57
C GLN A 117 1.79 -6.20 12.39
N GLN A 118 2.91 -6.62 11.80
CA GLN A 118 4.20 -6.63 12.49
C GLN A 118 4.87 -5.26 12.48
N ASP A 119 4.60 -4.44 11.47
CA ASP A 119 4.96 -3.03 11.46
C ASP A 119 4.17 -2.28 12.53
N LYS A 120 4.91 -1.66 13.45
CA LYS A 120 4.37 -0.82 14.54
C LYS A 120 4.70 0.66 14.36
N LYS A 121 5.56 1.01 13.40
CA LYS A 121 6.06 2.38 13.22
C LYS A 121 5.55 3.03 11.95
N GLY A 122 5.31 2.26 10.89
CA GLY A 122 4.92 2.80 9.60
C GLY A 122 6.09 3.42 8.85
N MET A 123 5.90 3.62 7.54
CA MET A 123 6.71 4.50 6.72
C MET A 123 6.28 5.94 6.95
N GLN A 124 7.21 6.82 7.33
CA GLN A 124 6.91 8.22 7.58
C GLN A 124 6.77 8.99 6.27
N PHE A 125 5.75 9.86 6.21
CA PHE A 125 5.55 10.84 5.17
C PHE A 125 5.52 12.23 5.80
N ASN A 126 6.30 13.16 5.22
CA ASN A 126 6.42 14.54 5.68
C ASN A 126 5.66 15.48 4.74
N LEU A 127 5.02 16.49 5.32
CA LEU A 127 4.35 17.55 4.60
C LEU A 127 5.38 18.44 3.89
N SER A 128 5.16 18.67 2.60
CA SER A 128 5.87 19.68 1.81
C SER A 128 4.88 20.38 0.89
N GLY A 129 4.73 21.69 1.07
CA GLY A 129 3.60 22.43 0.50
C GLY A 129 2.29 21.88 1.04
N GLN A 130 1.40 21.44 0.14
CA GLN A 130 0.11 20.83 0.51
C GLN A 130 0.13 19.30 0.54
N ASN A 131 1.23 18.64 0.17
CA ASN A 131 1.25 17.20 -0.06
C ASN A 131 2.18 16.46 0.90
N TYR A 132 1.86 15.21 1.20
CA TYR A 132 2.67 14.33 2.02
C TYR A 132 3.58 13.46 1.14
N PHE A 133 4.88 13.50 1.38
CA PHE A 133 5.89 12.75 0.63
C PHE A 133 6.66 11.79 1.53
N LEU A 134 7.04 10.63 1.00
CA LEU A 134 7.85 9.63 1.71
C LEU A 134 9.12 10.29 2.25
N ASP A 135 9.36 10.14 3.55
CA ASP A 135 10.56 10.64 4.21
C ASP A 135 11.76 9.77 3.86
N VAL A 136 12.86 10.41 3.47
CA VAL A 136 14.09 9.73 3.07
C VAL A 136 15.25 10.34 3.84
N LEU A 137 15.98 9.49 4.57
CA LEU A 137 17.17 9.90 5.31
C LEU A 137 18.32 10.22 4.34
N PRO A 138 19.35 10.96 4.79
CA PRO A 138 20.54 11.23 3.97
C PRO A 138 21.12 9.96 3.35
N ASN A 139 21.75 10.11 2.18
CA ASN A 139 22.33 9.00 1.41
C ASN A 139 21.32 7.91 1.01
N ASN A 140 20.07 8.28 0.73
CA ASN A 140 18.99 7.36 0.36
C ASN A 140 18.75 6.26 1.40
N LYS A 141 18.93 6.58 2.68
CA LYS A 141 18.63 5.64 3.76
C LYS A 141 17.15 5.75 4.16
N PHE A 142 16.62 4.67 4.71
CA PHE A 142 15.22 4.59 5.12
C PHE A 142 15.09 3.76 6.40
N SER A 143 14.39 4.28 7.41
CA SER A 143 14.14 3.56 8.65
C SER A 143 12.81 2.82 8.57
N TYR A 144 12.84 1.49 8.75
CA TYR A 144 11.64 0.64 8.73
C TYR A 144 11.79 -0.51 9.71
N LYS A 145 10.76 -0.80 10.52
CA LYS A 145 10.78 -1.87 11.54
C LYS A 145 12.08 -1.89 12.38
N GLU A 146 12.54 -0.70 12.80
CA GLU A 146 13.76 -0.50 13.61
C GLU A 146 15.08 -0.86 12.93
N ARG A 147 15.06 -1.12 11.63
CA ARG A 147 16.23 -1.38 10.80
C ARG A 147 16.41 -0.24 9.80
N THR A 148 17.66 -0.04 9.38
CA THR A 148 17.98 0.89 8.29
C THR A 148 18.13 0.13 6.99
N PHE A 149 17.47 0.62 5.95
CA PHE A 149 17.53 0.11 4.59
C PHE A 149 18.09 1.16 3.64
N ASP A 150 18.58 0.72 2.50
CA ASP A 150 18.84 1.51 1.31
C ASP A 150 17.57 1.61 0.46
N LEU A 151 17.10 2.82 0.22
CA LEU A 151 16.01 3.11 -0.70
C LEU A 151 16.50 2.89 -2.14
N GLN A 152 15.88 1.93 -2.82
CA GLN A 152 16.14 1.64 -4.23
C GLN A 152 15.16 2.38 -5.14
N ALA A 153 13.91 2.53 -4.70
CA ALA A 153 12.85 3.21 -5.45
C ALA A 153 11.79 3.77 -4.50
N GLY A 154 11.05 4.80 -4.96
CA GLY A 154 9.94 5.39 -4.20
C GLY A 154 10.21 6.78 -3.62
N ASN A 155 11.36 7.39 -3.93
CA ASN A 155 11.62 8.78 -3.53
C ASN A 155 10.53 9.72 -4.11
N GLY A 156 10.01 10.60 -3.27
CA GLY A 156 8.89 11.48 -3.60
C GLY A 156 7.58 10.73 -3.89
N SER A 157 7.40 9.54 -3.33
CA SER A 157 6.08 8.87 -3.30
C SER A 157 5.11 9.68 -2.46
N ARG A 158 3.88 9.81 -2.92
CA ARG A 158 2.82 10.57 -2.27
C ARG A 158 1.72 9.67 -1.73
N LEU A 159 1.00 10.19 -0.74
CA LEU A 159 -0.20 9.55 -0.23
C LEU A 159 -1.43 9.95 -1.04
N PHE A 160 -2.29 8.95 -1.24
CA PHE A 160 -3.58 9.06 -1.90
C PHE A 160 -4.65 8.44 -1.01
N VAL A 161 -5.89 8.88 -1.21
CA VAL A 161 -7.09 8.32 -0.58
C VAL A 161 -8.19 8.18 -1.61
N ASN A 162 -9.22 7.38 -1.31
CA ASN A 162 -10.39 7.24 -2.17
C ASN A 162 -11.22 8.55 -2.16
N LYS A 163 -11.68 9.01 -3.33
CA LYS A 163 -12.55 10.19 -3.47
C LYS A 163 -13.89 10.05 -2.74
N ASP A 164 -14.38 8.84 -2.49
CA ASP A 164 -15.60 8.61 -1.71
C ASP A 164 -15.46 9.08 -0.26
N LEU A 165 -14.24 9.18 0.27
CA LEU A 165 -13.96 9.80 1.56
C LEU A 165 -14.38 11.28 1.57
N LEU A 166 -14.22 11.99 0.46
CA LEU A 166 -14.63 13.40 0.33
C LEU A 166 -16.15 13.55 0.44
N LYS A 167 -16.90 12.59 -0.12
CA LYS A 167 -18.36 12.59 -0.04
C LYS A 167 -18.83 12.41 1.41
N GLN A 168 -18.16 11.55 2.18
CA GLN A 168 -18.48 11.34 3.59
C GLN A 168 -18.29 12.61 4.42
N VAL A 169 -17.17 13.32 4.21
CA VAL A 169 -16.90 14.60 4.87
C VAL A 169 -17.96 15.65 4.50
N ASN A 170 -18.30 15.78 3.22
CA ASN A 170 -19.29 16.75 2.76
C ASN A 170 -20.69 16.48 3.32
N ASN A 171 -21.14 15.22 3.31
CA ASN A 171 -22.46 14.85 3.83
C ASN A 171 -22.61 15.14 5.34
N GLN A 172 -21.53 15.02 6.13
CA GLN A 172 -21.55 15.40 7.54
C GLN A 172 -21.72 16.91 7.74
N ARG A 173 -21.13 17.74 6.85
CA ARG A 173 -21.29 19.20 6.89
C ARG A 173 -22.70 19.66 6.54
N GLU A 174 -23.39 18.94 5.65
CA GLU A 174 -24.73 19.31 5.18
C GLU A 174 -25.89 18.90 6.10
N THR A 175 -25.64 18.09 7.15
CA THR A 175 -26.70 17.64 8.06
C THR A 175 -27.11 18.76 9.03
N LEU A 176 -28.01 19.65 8.59
CA LEU A 176 -28.65 20.68 9.42
C LEU A 176 -29.93 20.13 10.06
N LYS A 177 -30.02 20.14 11.39
CA LYS A 177 -31.17 19.56 12.14
C LYS A 177 -32.46 20.39 12.10
N GLY A 178 -32.47 21.51 11.37
CA GLY A 178 -33.58 22.47 11.36
C GLY A 178 -33.80 23.14 12.72
N ARG A 179 -34.48 24.30 12.73
CA ARG A 179 -34.91 24.99 13.95
C ARG A 179 -36.42 24.91 14.05
N LYS A 180 -36.96 24.30 15.11
CA LYS A 180 -38.40 24.38 15.39
C LYS A 180 -38.72 25.78 15.91
N VAL A 181 -39.75 26.40 15.35
CA VAL A 181 -40.35 27.61 15.90
C VAL A 181 -41.21 27.17 17.09
N GLY A 182 -40.96 27.74 18.27
CA GLY A 182 -41.77 27.47 19.46
C GLY A 182 -43.20 27.94 19.25
N GLN A 183 -44.16 27.06 19.54
CA GLN A 183 -45.55 27.42 19.83
C GLN A 183 -45.72 27.51 21.35
#